data_AF-A0A812C8F8-F1
#
_entry.id   AF-A0A812C8F8-F1
#
_cell.length_a   1.000
_cell.length_b   1.000
_cell.length_c   1.000
_cell.angle_alpha   90.00
_cell.angle_beta   90.00
_cell.angle_gamma   90.00
#
_symmetry.space_group_name_H-M   'P 1'
#
loop_
_entity.id
_entity.type
_entity.pdbx_description
1 polymer ?
#
loop_
_entity_poly.entity_id
_entity_poly.type
_entity_poly.pdbx_seq_one_letter_code
_entity_poly.pdbx_strand_id
1 'polypeptide(L)'
;MLVQDIYGSYSQLINLPGDIIASSFGKAARSLRDKTDEQFKQEDVVHSLLLCISNDVGQIASLYAQLHSVNKVYFGGGFIRRNPFTMHTLSFAINYWSKGQIQALFLRHEGYLGAIGAFLIGAEEEHAENYCWGENFANSSGLASPRNPRESCCSQNNTFDLLELDRLNCELLPCPLLLDACSYIPDTVDLTEDTAARDYWLKCLSQTVEKIRTQAVTSQEGTQDSEERADKFKEKYINRLNELAKNPCAYGSLTVRSLLDTIGQFLKEFMFTDPYSQLKQSENEASLLLLVERLRELDELNWEERQLSIVKGVLAGNVFDWGAREVEHILESGQFGFSDAINTIQDRPWLIDDFNTWLQCRQSSPPYKCAAIFCDNSGADIILGIFPFIRDLLYNGTKVILCANSRPSLNDVIYNELNILVKRVASLCPEIDKALAKGQLVIMESGQGSPCLDLRLIDKNLANILRKYEADLIVLEGMGRAIHTNFHASFSCDSLKVAYETLHFSFSPIFPFFFSILLFPLAFISYKISTLSFHCFFFFKI
;
A
#
# COMPACT_ATOMS: atom_id res chain seq x y z
N MET A 1 -9.05 3.61 -42.98
CA MET A 1 -10.34 3.21 -43.56
C MET A 1 -10.98 2.26 -42.57
N LEU A 2 -12.20 2.55 -42.16
CA LEU A 2 -12.98 1.77 -41.22
C LEU A 2 -13.95 0.83 -41.95
N VAL A 3 -14.49 -0.16 -41.25
CA VAL A 3 -15.51 -1.08 -41.79
C VAL A 3 -16.72 -0.31 -42.32
N GLN A 4 -17.16 0.75 -41.63
CA GLN A 4 -18.26 1.60 -42.09
C GLN A 4 -17.94 2.39 -43.37
N ASP A 5 -16.66 2.67 -43.67
CA ASP A 5 -16.28 3.33 -44.91
C ASP A 5 -16.45 2.40 -46.14
N ILE A 6 -16.56 1.08 -45.91
CA ILE A 6 -16.77 0.05 -46.93
C ILE A 6 -18.24 -0.33 -47.01
N TYR A 7 -18.86 -0.59 -45.86
CA TYR A 7 -20.21 -1.17 -45.78
C TYR A 7 -21.31 -0.18 -45.37
N GLY A 8 -20.97 1.05 -44.96
CA GLY A 8 -21.93 2.03 -44.45
C GLY A 8 -22.74 1.49 -43.27
N SER A 9 -24.05 1.75 -43.28
CA SER A 9 -25.00 1.24 -42.28
C SER A 9 -25.20 -0.29 -42.31
N TYR A 10 -24.71 -0.98 -43.35
CA TYR A 10 -24.78 -2.44 -43.47
C TYR A 10 -23.73 -3.17 -42.63
N SER A 11 -22.85 -2.46 -41.91
CA SER A 11 -21.87 -3.04 -40.98
C SER A 11 -22.52 -3.93 -39.90
N GLN A 12 -23.74 -3.62 -39.48
CA GLN A 12 -24.51 -4.42 -38.52
C GLN A 12 -24.88 -5.82 -39.05
N LEU A 13 -24.98 -6.02 -40.37
CA LEU A 13 -25.35 -7.30 -40.98
C LEU A 13 -24.20 -8.31 -41.01
N ILE A 14 -22.97 -7.85 -40.89
CA ILE A 14 -21.75 -8.69 -40.93
C ILE A 14 -21.16 -8.92 -39.53
N ASN A 15 -21.87 -8.54 -38.45
CA ASN A 15 -21.42 -8.64 -37.06
C ASN A 15 -20.04 -8.00 -36.80
N LEU A 16 -19.66 -7.00 -37.60
CA LEU A 16 -18.42 -6.23 -37.42
C LEU A 16 -18.78 -4.79 -37.06
N PRO A 17 -18.37 -4.29 -35.88
CA PRO A 17 -18.50 -2.89 -35.52
C PRO A 17 -17.94 -1.97 -36.62
N GLY A 18 -18.71 -0.94 -36.98
CA GLY A 18 -18.39 -0.04 -38.09
C GLY A 18 -17.13 0.81 -37.86
N ASP A 19 -16.74 0.99 -36.60
CA ASP A 19 -15.58 1.75 -36.13
C ASP A 19 -14.27 0.95 -36.16
N ILE A 20 -14.31 -0.34 -36.51
CA ILE A 20 -13.10 -1.17 -36.66
C ILE A 20 -12.29 -0.72 -37.88
N ILE A 21 -10.97 -0.70 -37.74
CA ILE A 21 -10.03 -0.45 -38.83
C ILE A 21 -10.09 -1.60 -39.83
N ALA A 22 -10.50 -1.32 -41.07
CA ALA A 22 -10.48 -2.27 -42.17
C ALA A 22 -9.15 -2.22 -42.95
N SER A 23 -8.56 -1.04 -43.09
CA SER A 23 -7.27 -0.85 -43.77
C SER A 23 -6.59 0.45 -43.33
N SER A 24 -5.36 0.33 -42.82
CA SER A 24 -4.44 1.45 -42.61
C SER A 24 -4.07 2.09 -43.94
N PHE A 25 -4.04 3.43 -44.02
CA PHE A 25 -3.80 4.21 -45.24
C PHE A 25 -4.76 3.96 -46.42
N GLY A 26 -5.78 3.12 -46.28
CA GLY A 26 -6.64 2.76 -47.41
C GLY A 26 -7.42 3.93 -48.03
N LYS A 27 -7.73 4.98 -47.25
CA LYS A 27 -8.34 6.22 -47.79
C LYS A 27 -7.36 6.97 -48.71
N ALA A 28 -6.10 7.08 -48.31
CA ALA A 28 -5.04 7.68 -49.12
C ALA A 28 -4.72 6.85 -50.37
N ALA A 29 -4.74 5.52 -50.27
CA ALA A 29 -4.60 4.65 -51.44
C ALA A 29 -5.78 4.80 -52.43
N ARG A 30 -6.99 5.04 -51.92
CA ARG A 30 -8.18 5.29 -52.75
C ARG A 30 -8.21 6.67 -53.37
N SER A 31 -7.80 7.74 -52.70
CA SER A 31 -7.84 9.09 -53.27
C SER A 31 -7.02 9.22 -54.56
N LEU A 32 -5.88 8.51 -54.63
CA LEU A 32 -5.06 8.38 -55.85
C LEU A 32 -5.83 7.74 -57.02
N ARG A 33 -6.73 6.79 -56.74
CA ARG A 33 -7.59 6.12 -57.74
C ARG A 33 -8.82 6.94 -58.09
N ASP A 34 -9.47 7.49 -57.07
CA ASP A 34 -10.75 8.19 -57.17
C ASP A 34 -10.57 9.65 -57.66
N LYS A 35 -9.32 10.08 -57.92
CA LYS A 35 -8.93 11.45 -58.36
C LYS A 35 -9.51 12.55 -57.48
N THR A 36 -9.66 12.28 -56.20
CA THR A 36 -10.07 13.28 -55.24
C THR A 36 -8.84 14.08 -54.81
N ASP A 37 -8.88 15.41 -54.98
CA ASP A 37 -7.82 16.36 -54.58
C ASP A 37 -7.74 16.53 -53.04
N GLU A 38 -8.05 15.49 -52.28
CA GLU A 38 -7.94 15.50 -50.82
C GLU A 38 -6.46 15.52 -50.42
N GLN A 39 -5.97 16.71 -50.10
CA GLN A 39 -4.67 16.87 -49.44
C GLN A 39 -4.80 16.40 -47.98
N PHE A 40 -4.27 15.22 -47.68
CA PHE A 40 -4.11 14.77 -46.30
C PHE A 40 -3.08 15.62 -45.59
N LYS A 41 -3.36 16.01 -44.36
CA LYS A 41 -2.39 16.74 -43.54
C LYS A 41 -1.29 15.77 -43.09
N GLN A 42 -0.09 16.28 -42.83
CA GLN A 42 1.03 15.45 -42.37
C GLN A 42 0.69 14.76 -41.04
N GLU A 43 -0.06 15.44 -40.18
CA GLU A 43 -0.55 14.94 -38.90
C GLU A 43 -1.46 13.71 -39.09
N ASP A 44 -2.32 13.70 -40.11
CA ASP A 44 -3.22 12.57 -40.40
C ASP A 44 -2.43 11.33 -40.85
N VAL A 45 -1.36 11.54 -41.61
CA VAL A 45 -0.44 10.49 -42.07
C VAL A 45 0.33 9.89 -40.90
N VAL A 46 0.89 10.74 -40.03
CA VAL A 46 1.63 10.31 -38.83
C VAL A 46 0.69 9.59 -37.85
N HIS A 47 -0.52 10.10 -37.64
CA HIS A 47 -1.52 9.46 -36.79
C HIS A 47 -1.90 8.07 -37.31
N SER A 48 -2.13 7.95 -38.62
CA SER A 48 -2.42 6.66 -39.27
C SER A 48 -1.25 5.67 -39.15
N LEU A 49 -0.01 6.15 -39.27
CA LEU A 49 1.18 5.33 -39.09
C LEU A 49 1.28 4.81 -37.66
N LEU A 50 1.11 5.70 -36.67
CA LEU A 50 1.19 5.37 -35.25
C LEU A 50 0.11 4.35 -34.86
N LEU A 51 -1.11 4.53 -35.37
CA LEU A 51 -2.22 3.61 -35.18
C LEU A 51 -1.92 2.23 -35.79
N CYS A 52 -1.37 2.20 -37.01
CA CYS A 52 -0.99 0.95 -37.69
C CYS A 52 0.04 0.18 -36.88
N ILE A 53 1.18 0.81 -36.56
CA ILE A 53 2.28 0.18 -35.82
C ILE A 53 1.80 -0.31 -34.44
N SER A 54 1.06 0.53 -33.71
CA SER A 54 0.58 0.17 -32.37
C SER A 54 -0.43 -0.99 -32.42
N ASN A 55 -1.32 -1.02 -33.42
CA ASN A 55 -2.27 -2.12 -33.57
C ASN A 55 -1.58 -3.43 -33.97
N ASP A 56 -0.60 -3.37 -34.88
CA ASP A 56 0.19 -4.53 -35.29
C ASP A 56 0.97 -5.11 -34.09
N VAL A 57 1.59 -4.24 -33.29
CA VAL A 57 2.24 -4.63 -32.03
C VAL A 57 1.24 -5.29 -31.07
N GLY A 58 0.09 -4.67 -30.85
CA GLY A 58 -0.94 -5.21 -29.96
C GLY A 58 -1.48 -6.56 -30.44
N GLN A 59 -1.65 -6.74 -31.75
CA GLN A 59 -2.05 -8.01 -32.35
C GLN A 59 -1.01 -9.10 -32.13
N ILE A 60 0.26 -8.83 -32.46
CA ILE A 60 1.36 -9.78 -32.29
C ILE A 60 1.47 -10.18 -30.81
N ALA A 61 1.47 -9.20 -29.91
CA ALA A 61 1.55 -9.44 -28.48
C ALA A 61 0.36 -10.28 -27.96
N SER A 62 -0.86 -10.02 -28.45
CA SER A 62 -2.05 -10.81 -28.11
C SER A 62 -1.91 -12.26 -28.58
N LEU A 63 -1.46 -12.48 -29.83
CA LEU A 63 -1.27 -13.82 -30.39
C LEU A 63 -0.22 -14.63 -29.61
N TYR A 64 0.92 -14.01 -29.27
CA TYR A 64 1.94 -14.65 -28.46
C TYR A 64 1.44 -14.99 -27.06
N ALA A 65 0.72 -14.06 -26.42
CA ALA A 65 0.14 -14.29 -25.10
C ALA A 65 -0.87 -15.44 -25.12
N GLN A 66 -1.76 -15.49 -26.13
CA GLN A 66 -2.69 -16.60 -26.33
C GLN A 66 -1.97 -17.93 -26.56
N LEU A 67 -0.94 -17.94 -27.42
CA LEU A 67 -0.15 -19.14 -27.73
C LEU A 67 0.48 -19.75 -26.47
N HIS A 68 0.95 -18.90 -25.55
CA HIS A 68 1.61 -19.32 -24.32
C HIS A 68 0.69 -19.33 -23.09
N SER A 69 -0.63 -19.15 -23.28
CA SER A 69 -1.61 -19.10 -22.18
C SER A 69 -1.28 -18.05 -21.10
N VAL A 70 -0.75 -16.91 -21.53
CA VAL A 70 -0.42 -15.76 -20.69
C VAL A 70 -1.59 -14.78 -20.71
N ASN A 71 -2.01 -14.34 -19.53
CA ASN A 71 -3.14 -13.41 -19.36
C ASN A 71 -2.72 -11.96 -19.09
N LYS A 72 -1.41 -11.69 -19.00
CA LYS A 72 -0.84 -10.35 -18.74
C LYS A 72 0.33 -10.07 -19.67
N VAL A 73 0.28 -8.95 -20.37
CA VAL A 73 1.35 -8.48 -21.26
C VAL A 73 1.90 -7.17 -20.72
N TYR A 74 3.21 -7.10 -20.52
CA TYR A 74 3.89 -5.91 -20.03
C TYR A 74 4.60 -5.19 -21.18
N PHE A 75 4.24 -3.92 -21.35
CA PHE A 75 4.77 -3.03 -22.37
C PHE A 75 5.76 -2.03 -21.76
N GLY A 76 6.92 -1.86 -22.40
CA GLY A 76 7.90 -0.85 -22.05
C GLY A 76 8.69 -0.35 -23.27
N GLY A 77 9.35 0.80 -23.11
CA GLY A 77 10.23 1.41 -24.10
C GLY A 77 9.79 2.80 -24.55
N GLY A 78 10.73 3.52 -25.17
CA GLY A 78 10.58 4.94 -25.51
C GLY A 78 9.42 5.27 -26.45
N PHE A 79 9.00 4.32 -27.29
CA PHE A 79 7.83 4.46 -28.16
C PHE A 79 6.51 4.62 -27.39
N ILE A 80 6.42 3.93 -26.24
CA ILE A 80 5.21 3.84 -25.42
C ILE A 80 5.24 4.90 -24.31
N ARG A 81 6.44 5.17 -23.78
CA ARG A 81 6.68 6.18 -22.74
C ARG A 81 6.07 7.52 -23.16
N ARG A 82 5.26 8.13 -22.28
CA ARG A 82 4.56 9.42 -22.48
C ARG A 82 3.65 9.49 -23.69
N ASN A 83 3.19 8.36 -24.20
CA ASN A 83 2.29 8.35 -25.34
C ASN A 83 0.96 7.68 -24.96
N PRO A 84 0.04 8.40 -24.30
CA PRO A 84 -1.27 7.87 -23.94
C PRO A 84 -2.05 7.35 -25.14
N PHE A 85 -1.85 7.93 -26.32
CA PHE A 85 -2.46 7.44 -27.56
C PHE A 85 -1.96 6.03 -27.89
N THR A 86 -0.64 5.82 -27.87
CA THR A 86 -0.03 4.50 -28.11
C THR A 86 -0.48 3.49 -27.07
N MET A 87 -0.44 3.86 -25.78
CA MET A 87 -0.92 2.99 -24.70
C MET A 87 -2.40 2.62 -24.89
N HIS A 88 -3.25 3.59 -25.23
CA HIS A 88 -4.67 3.35 -25.52
C HIS A 88 -4.86 2.41 -26.70
N THR A 89 -4.17 2.64 -27.83
CA THR A 89 -4.26 1.78 -29.01
C THR A 89 -3.79 0.36 -28.71
N LEU A 90 -2.70 0.19 -27.95
CA LEU A 90 -2.21 -1.12 -27.53
C LEU A 90 -3.22 -1.86 -26.65
N SER A 91 -3.76 -1.17 -25.64
CA SER A 91 -4.81 -1.72 -24.77
C SER A 91 -6.05 -2.13 -25.56
N PHE A 92 -6.50 -1.28 -26.49
CA PHE A 92 -7.62 -1.58 -27.36
C PHE A 92 -7.34 -2.82 -28.23
N ALA A 93 -6.19 -2.87 -28.89
CA ALA A 93 -5.80 -3.98 -29.75
C ALA A 93 -5.72 -5.30 -28.98
N ILE A 94 -5.04 -5.31 -27.82
CA ILE A 94 -4.95 -6.48 -26.94
C ILE A 94 -6.34 -6.94 -26.52
N ASN A 95 -7.18 -6.03 -26.03
CA ASN A 95 -8.54 -6.35 -25.60
C ASN A 95 -9.39 -6.91 -26.74
N TYR A 96 -9.32 -6.30 -27.93
CA TYR A 96 -10.04 -6.73 -29.12
C TYR A 96 -9.66 -8.15 -29.55
N TRP A 97 -8.35 -8.43 -29.75
CA TRP A 97 -7.88 -9.74 -30.21
C TRP A 97 -7.98 -10.83 -29.15
N SER A 98 -7.88 -10.46 -27.87
CA SER A 98 -8.02 -11.40 -26.76
C SER A 98 -9.45 -11.59 -26.26
N LYS A 99 -10.41 -10.78 -26.74
CA LYS A 99 -11.78 -10.71 -26.20
C LYS A 99 -11.81 -10.45 -24.69
N GLY A 100 -10.90 -9.58 -24.22
CA GLY A 100 -10.74 -9.23 -22.81
C GLY A 100 -10.09 -10.29 -21.92
N GLN A 101 -9.56 -11.37 -22.49
CA GLN A 101 -8.86 -12.40 -21.71
C GLN A 101 -7.44 -12.01 -21.30
N ILE A 102 -6.85 -11.04 -22.01
CA ILE A 102 -5.47 -10.59 -21.76
C ILE A 102 -5.50 -9.13 -21.31
N GLN A 103 -4.78 -8.85 -20.23
CA GLN A 103 -4.58 -7.51 -19.72
C GLN A 103 -3.29 -6.90 -20.27
N ALA A 104 -3.39 -5.71 -20.85
CA ALA A 104 -2.24 -4.88 -21.19
C ALA A 104 -1.80 -4.07 -19.97
N LEU A 105 -0.53 -4.17 -19.60
CA LEU A 105 0.09 -3.46 -18.49
C LEU A 105 1.29 -2.67 -18.99
N PHE A 106 1.54 -1.50 -18.40
CA PHE A 106 2.58 -0.60 -18.85
C PHE A 106 3.58 -0.34 -17.73
N LEU A 107 4.85 -0.54 -18.03
CA LEU A 107 5.93 -0.35 -17.08
C LEU A 107 6.20 1.14 -16.90
N ARG A 108 5.81 1.66 -15.73
CA ARG A 108 5.99 3.08 -15.38
C ARG A 108 7.47 3.49 -15.32
N HIS A 109 8.30 2.67 -14.67
CA HIS A 109 9.74 2.90 -14.50
C HIS A 109 10.59 2.17 -15.53
N GLU A 110 10.10 1.97 -16.76
CA GLU A 110 10.78 1.12 -17.76
C GLU A 110 12.24 1.54 -18.03
N GLY A 111 12.53 2.84 -17.98
CA GLY A 111 13.89 3.37 -18.19
C GLY A 111 14.88 2.97 -17.11
N TYR A 112 14.40 2.71 -15.89
CA TYR A 112 15.23 2.27 -14.77
C TYR A 112 15.68 0.83 -14.94
N LEU A 113 14.86 -0.06 -15.50
CA LEU A 113 15.19 -1.48 -15.58
C LEU A 113 16.50 -1.72 -16.33
N GLY A 114 16.66 -1.07 -17.49
CA GLY A 114 17.89 -1.16 -18.28
C GLY A 114 19.08 -0.45 -17.62
N ALA A 115 18.85 0.75 -17.05
CA ALA A 115 19.89 1.54 -16.40
C ALA A 115 20.45 0.88 -15.14
N ILE A 116 19.56 0.40 -14.25
CA ILE A 116 19.93 -0.35 -13.04
C ILE A 116 20.66 -1.63 -13.43
N GLY A 117 20.15 -2.40 -14.40
CA GLY A 117 20.81 -3.62 -14.85
C GLY A 117 22.24 -3.35 -15.36
N ALA A 118 22.41 -2.35 -16.21
CA ALA A 118 23.73 -1.95 -16.70
C ALA A 118 24.65 -1.42 -15.60
N PHE A 119 24.11 -0.65 -14.64
CA PHE A 119 24.84 -0.15 -13.49
C PHE A 119 25.34 -1.30 -12.61
N LEU A 120 24.47 -2.23 -12.22
CA LEU A 120 24.82 -3.37 -11.38
C LEU A 120 25.87 -4.28 -12.04
N ILE A 121 25.73 -4.53 -13.35
CA ILE A 121 26.72 -5.29 -14.14
C ILE A 121 28.04 -4.52 -14.22
N GLY A 122 28.00 -3.23 -14.53
CA GLY A 122 29.20 -2.42 -14.76
C GLY A 122 29.95 -2.04 -13.50
N ALA A 123 29.26 -1.96 -12.36
CA ALA A 123 29.86 -1.69 -11.05
C ALA A 123 30.50 -2.93 -10.41
N GLU A 124 30.39 -4.11 -11.06
CA GLU A 124 30.82 -5.39 -10.50
C GLU A 124 30.28 -5.60 -9.06
N GLU A 125 29.08 -5.10 -8.79
CA GLU A 125 28.47 -5.20 -7.46
C GLU A 125 28.23 -6.67 -7.13
N GLU A 126 29.08 -7.24 -6.27
CA GLU A 126 28.84 -8.53 -5.65
C GLU A 126 27.50 -8.44 -4.92
N HIS A 127 26.58 -9.36 -5.24
CA HIS A 127 25.23 -9.44 -4.69
C HIS A 127 24.21 -8.41 -5.16
N ALA A 128 24.21 -8.09 -6.46
CA ALA A 128 23.15 -7.32 -7.12
C ALA A 128 21.72 -7.81 -6.78
N GLU A 129 21.54 -9.10 -6.51
CA GLU A 129 20.28 -9.72 -6.08
C GLU A 129 19.77 -9.28 -4.69
N ASN A 130 20.62 -8.68 -3.86
CA ASN A 130 20.25 -8.26 -2.50
C ASN A 130 19.60 -6.87 -2.45
N TYR A 131 19.51 -6.16 -3.58
CA TYR A 131 18.94 -4.82 -3.64
C TYR A 131 17.49 -4.83 -4.10
N CYS A 132 16.66 -4.07 -3.38
CA CYS A 132 15.31 -3.73 -3.81
C CYS A 132 15.22 -2.23 -4.09
N TRP A 133 14.20 -1.84 -4.85
CA TRP A 133 13.98 -0.45 -5.27
C TRP A 133 12.55 -0.05 -4.90
N GLY A 134 12.39 1.10 -4.25
CA GLY A 134 11.11 1.67 -3.85
C GLY A 134 10.80 2.94 -4.64
N GLU A 135 9.52 3.17 -4.93
CA GLU A 135 9.10 4.38 -5.63
C GLU A 135 9.17 5.62 -4.73
N ASN A 136 9.81 6.69 -5.23
CA ASN A 136 9.87 7.99 -4.58
C ASN A 136 8.90 8.96 -5.30
N PHE A 137 7.73 9.12 -4.71
CA PHE A 137 6.68 10.02 -5.17
C PHE A 137 7.03 11.49 -4.97
N ALA A 138 7.80 11.84 -3.93
CA ALA A 138 8.13 13.23 -3.61
C ALA A 138 8.90 13.93 -4.74
N ASN A 139 9.95 13.27 -5.24
CA ASN A 139 10.81 13.84 -6.29
C ASN A 139 10.31 13.57 -7.71
N SER A 140 9.32 12.70 -7.86
CA SER A 140 8.70 12.44 -9.15
C SER A 140 7.90 13.66 -9.64
N SER A 141 7.90 13.93 -10.95
CA SER A 141 7.13 14.99 -11.61
C SER A 141 5.72 14.58 -12.02
N GLY A 142 5.41 13.29 -11.91
CA GLY A 142 4.16 12.70 -12.42
C GLY A 142 4.13 12.58 -13.96
N LEU A 143 3.16 11.81 -14.45
CA LEU A 143 2.85 11.60 -15.85
C LEU A 143 1.84 12.66 -16.32
N ALA A 144 2.04 13.20 -17.52
CA ALA A 144 1.07 14.12 -18.11
C ALA A 144 -0.27 13.43 -18.38
N SER A 145 -1.36 14.09 -17.98
CA SER A 145 -2.71 13.60 -18.25
C SER A 145 -3.08 13.74 -19.72
N PRO A 146 -3.63 12.69 -20.37
CA PRO A 146 -4.12 12.80 -21.75
C PRO A 146 -5.30 13.77 -21.89
N ARG A 147 -6.02 14.07 -20.80
CA ARG A 147 -7.15 15.01 -20.83
C ARG A 147 -6.69 16.46 -20.87
N ASN A 148 -5.63 16.80 -20.12
CA ASN A 148 -5.07 18.16 -20.05
C ASN A 148 -3.53 18.14 -20.27
N PRO A 149 -3.04 17.99 -21.52
CA PRO A 149 -1.60 17.92 -21.80
C PRO A 149 -0.82 19.19 -21.47
N ARG A 150 -1.52 20.32 -21.31
CA ARG A 150 -0.95 21.66 -21.12
C ARG A 150 -0.96 22.15 -19.66
N GLU A 151 -1.50 21.38 -18.73
CA GLU A 151 -1.68 21.79 -17.32
C GLU A 151 -0.88 20.93 -16.32
N SER A 152 0.23 20.31 -16.72
CA SER A 152 1.15 19.72 -15.74
C SER A 152 1.89 20.85 -15.01
N CYS A 153 1.64 21.01 -13.71
CA CYS A 153 2.30 22.05 -12.90
C CYS A 153 3.82 21.88 -12.80
N CYS A 154 4.36 20.70 -13.15
CA CYS A 154 5.80 20.46 -13.24
C CYS A 154 6.43 20.96 -14.56
N SER A 155 5.68 21.66 -15.42
CA SER A 155 6.20 22.30 -16.63
C SER A 155 6.99 23.59 -16.35
N GLN A 156 7.70 23.69 -15.22
CA GLN A 156 8.79 24.66 -15.10
C GLN A 156 10.02 24.03 -15.78
N ASN A 157 10.18 24.33 -17.08
CA ASN A 157 11.37 24.11 -17.91
C ASN A 157 11.85 22.68 -18.19
N ASN A 158 11.32 21.64 -17.56
CA ASN A 158 11.78 20.27 -17.85
C ASN A 158 11.07 19.68 -19.08
N THR A 159 11.86 19.32 -20.08
CA THR A 159 11.41 18.58 -21.28
C THR A 159 11.17 17.10 -20.99
N PHE A 160 11.33 16.66 -19.73
CA PHE A 160 11.16 15.29 -19.31
C PHE A 160 10.50 15.09 -17.94
N ASP A 161 9.44 14.27 -17.89
CA ASP A 161 9.00 13.55 -16.70
C ASP A 161 10.18 12.87 -16.01
N LEU A 162 10.35 13.20 -14.74
CA LEU A 162 11.28 12.61 -13.80
C LEU A 162 10.47 11.66 -12.92
N LEU A 163 10.76 10.37 -12.99
CA LEU A 163 10.28 9.39 -12.02
C LEU A 163 11.50 8.96 -11.21
N GLU A 164 11.34 8.76 -9.91
CA GLU A 164 12.47 8.42 -9.02
C GLU A 164 12.25 7.09 -8.31
N LEU A 165 13.33 6.32 -8.20
CA LEU A 165 13.42 5.09 -7.42
C LEU A 165 14.54 5.22 -6.40
N ASP A 166 14.21 4.96 -5.14
CA ASP A 166 15.17 4.86 -4.05
C ASP A 166 15.68 3.42 -3.94
N ARG A 167 17.00 3.24 -3.78
CA ARG A 167 17.56 1.95 -3.39
C ARG A 167 17.18 1.65 -1.94
N LEU A 168 16.62 0.49 -1.70
CA LEU A 168 16.29 -0.02 -0.37
C LEU A 168 17.50 -0.78 0.19
N ASN A 169 17.70 -0.69 1.50
CA ASN A 169 18.86 -1.27 2.19
C ASN A 169 18.65 -2.74 2.58
N CYS A 170 17.49 -3.32 2.26
CA CYS A 170 17.14 -4.69 2.58
C CYS A 170 16.48 -5.37 1.38
N GLU A 171 16.67 -6.69 1.31
CA GLU A 171 15.98 -7.55 0.36
C GLU A 171 14.55 -7.80 0.87
N LEU A 172 13.57 -7.50 0.01
CA LEU A 172 12.16 -7.63 0.33
C LEU A 172 11.56 -8.81 -0.44
N LEU A 173 10.78 -9.63 0.26
CA LEU A 173 10.12 -10.81 -0.28
C LEU A 173 8.61 -10.74 -0.03
N PRO A 174 7.79 -11.43 -0.83
CA PRO A 174 6.39 -11.64 -0.50
C PRO A 174 6.23 -12.38 0.83
N CYS A 175 5.27 -11.94 1.63
CA CYS A 175 4.92 -12.56 2.89
C CYS A 175 4.47 -14.01 2.62
N PRO A 176 5.11 -15.02 3.26
CA PRO A 176 4.82 -16.42 3.01
C PRO A 176 3.43 -16.84 3.48
N LEU A 177 2.77 -16.02 4.30
CA LEU A 177 1.43 -16.30 4.81
C LEU A 177 0.32 -15.90 3.84
N LEU A 178 0.60 -15.09 2.81
CA LEU A 178 -0.38 -14.75 1.78
C LEU A 178 -0.83 -16.02 1.05
N LEU A 179 -2.14 -16.15 0.83
CA LEU A 179 -2.70 -17.30 0.11
C LEU A 179 -2.26 -17.30 -1.36
N ASP A 180 -2.29 -16.14 -2.01
CA ASP A 180 -1.76 -15.91 -3.36
C ASP A 180 -1.11 -14.53 -3.45
N ALA A 181 0.23 -14.50 -3.49
CA ALA A 181 0.98 -13.26 -3.61
C ALA A 181 0.83 -12.59 -5.00
N CYS A 182 0.48 -13.34 -6.05
CA CYS A 182 0.36 -12.81 -7.41
C CYS A 182 -0.95 -12.06 -7.64
N SER A 183 -2.02 -12.42 -6.93
CA SER A 183 -3.32 -11.74 -6.98
C SER A 183 -3.52 -10.75 -5.83
N TYR A 184 -2.63 -10.74 -4.84
CA TYR A 184 -2.75 -9.86 -3.69
C TYR A 184 -2.60 -8.38 -4.07
N ILE A 185 -3.59 -7.60 -3.65
CA ILE A 185 -3.62 -6.14 -3.76
C ILE A 185 -3.64 -5.60 -2.33
N PRO A 186 -2.62 -4.83 -1.91
CA PRO A 186 -2.56 -4.32 -0.55
C PRO A 186 -3.66 -3.31 -0.28
N ASP A 187 -3.87 -2.35 -1.19
CA ASP A 187 -4.76 -1.21 -0.99
C ASP A 187 -6.25 -1.59 -1.10
N THR A 188 -7.04 -1.16 -0.12
CA THR A 188 -8.47 -1.48 -0.05
C THR A 188 -9.32 -0.62 -0.99
N VAL A 189 -8.91 0.64 -1.21
CA VAL A 189 -9.64 1.60 -2.04
C VAL A 189 -8.72 2.18 -3.11
N ASP A 190 -9.17 2.11 -4.37
CA ASP A 190 -8.54 2.78 -5.50
C ASP A 190 -9.15 4.18 -5.67
N LEU A 191 -8.42 5.21 -5.25
CA LEU A 191 -8.84 6.61 -5.34
C LEU A 191 -8.69 7.17 -6.76
N THR A 192 -8.07 6.44 -7.69
CA THR A 192 -8.10 6.81 -9.11
C THR A 192 -9.52 6.65 -9.68
N GLU A 193 -10.21 5.58 -9.30
CA GLU A 193 -11.57 5.26 -9.76
C GLU A 193 -12.65 5.85 -8.83
N ASP A 194 -12.48 5.76 -7.51
CA ASP A 194 -13.46 6.28 -6.54
C ASP A 194 -13.28 7.78 -6.30
N THR A 195 -14.09 8.58 -7.00
CA THR A 195 -14.04 10.04 -6.90
C THR A 195 -14.51 10.57 -5.54
N ALA A 196 -15.51 9.93 -4.91
CA ALA A 196 -16.03 10.39 -3.63
C ALA A 196 -15.01 10.13 -2.50
N ALA A 197 -14.41 8.94 -2.50
CA ALA A 197 -13.33 8.63 -1.57
C ALA A 197 -12.10 9.52 -1.83
N ARG A 198 -11.75 9.78 -3.10
CA ARG A 198 -10.65 10.69 -3.43
C ARG A 198 -10.87 12.09 -2.86
N ASP A 199 -12.02 12.70 -3.11
CA ASP A 199 -12.32 14.05 -2.64
C ASP A 199 -12.27 14.13 -1.11
N TYR A 200 -12.78 13.09 -0.44
CA TYR A 200 -12.70 12.97 1.02
C TYR A 200 -11.25 12.92 1.51
N TRP A 201 -10.44 12.01 1.00
CA TRP A 201 -9.06 11.81 1.47
C TRP A 201 -8.15 12.99 1.16
N LEU A 202 -8.28 13.60 -0.02
CA LEU A 202 -7.53 14.80 -0.37
C LEU A 202 -7.89 15.95 0.59
N LYS A 203 -9.18 16.11 0.92
CA LYS A 203 -9.62 17.11 1.89
C LYS A 203 -9.12 16.81 3.30
N CYS A 204 -9.25 15.57 3.77
CA CYS A 204 -8.76 15.14 5.08
C CYS A 204 -7.26 15.45 5.24
N LEU A 205 -6.44 14.99 4.31
CA LEU A 205 -4.98 15.18 4.37
C LEU A 205 -4.56 16.64 4.19
N SER A 206 -5.32 17.45 3.44
CA SER A 206 -5.09 18.90 3.33
C SER A 206 -5.29 19.64 4.66
N GLN A 207 -6.10 19.09 5.57
CA GLN A 207 -6.31 19.64 6.92
C GLN A 207 -5.26 19.10 7.89
N THR A 208 -4.96 17.80 7.80
CA THR A 208 -3.99 17.13 8.68
C THR A 208 -2.55 17.60 8.47
N VAL A 209 -2.17 18.03 7.26
CA VAL A 209 -0.80 18.50 6.96
C VAL A 209 -0.35 19.64 7.89
N GLU A 210 -1.26 20.47 8.40
CA GLU A 210 -0.90 21.54 9.35
C GLU A 210 -0.40 20.99 10.69
N LYS A 211 -1.01 19.89 11.17
CA LYS A 211 -0.57 19.22 12.39
C LYS A 211 0.81 18.61 12.21
N ILE A 212 1.03 17.97 11.05
CA ILE A 212 2.32 17.38 10.68
C ILE A 212 3.39 18.46 10.55
N ARG A 213 3.07 19.61 9.94
CA ARG A 213 3.94 20.80 9.88
C ARG A 213 4.35 21.23 11.29
N THR A 214 3.37 21.39 12.18
CA THR A 214 3.61 21.83 13.56
C THR A 214 4.50 20.85 14.30
N GLN A 215 4.22 19.54 14.19
CA GLN A 215 5.06 18.51 14.78
C GLN A 215 6.49 18.53 14.22
N ALA A 216 6.66 18.74 12.91
CA ALA A 216 7.98 18.84 12.28
C ALA A 216 8.78 20.02 12.88
N VAL A 217 8.15 21.19 13.07
CA VAL A 217 8.79 22.33 13.75
C VAL A 217 9.17 21.98 15.18
N THR A 218 8.23 21.44 15.97
CA THR A 218 8.48 21.04 17.37
C THR A 218 9.63 20.05 17.50
N SER A 219 9.75 19.09 16.58
CA SER A 219 10.81 18.06 16.61
C SER A 219 12.23 18.61 16.48
N GLN A 220 12.38 19.82 15.94
CA GLN A 220 13.66 20.49 15.72
C GLN A 220 13.67 21.91 16.30
N GLU A 221 12.93 22.12 17.41
CA GLU A 221 12.92 23.37 18.17
C GLU A 221 14.35 23.84 18.47
N GLY A 222 14.64 25.09 18.09
CA GLY A 222 15.97 25.69 18.24
C GLY A 222 16.82 25.72 16.96
N THR A 223 16.36 25.12 15.86
CA THR A 223 16.96 25.33 14.54
C THR A 223 16.30 26.51 13.83
N GLN A 224 17.11 27.44 13.30
CA GLN A 224 16.63 28.72 12.76
C GLN A 224 15.76 28.58 11.50
N ASP A 225 15.91 27.46 10.76
CA ASP A 225 15.26 27.22 9.47
C ASP A 225 14.12 26.18 9.52
N SER A 226 13.80 25.63 10.70
CA SER A 226 12.76 24.59 10.84
C SER A 226 11.39 25.05 10.37
N GLU A 227 10.96 26.25 10.75
CA GLU A 227 9.69 26.83 10.31
C GLU A 227 9.64 26.99 8.79
N GLU A 228 10.70 27.55 8.19
CA GLU A 228 10.79 27.75 6.74
C GLU A 228 10.74 26.41 5.97
N ARG A 229 11.48 25.39 6.44
CA ARG A 229 11.44 24.06 5.83
C ARG A 229 10.08 23.39 5.98
N ALA A 230 9.43 23.52 7.14
CA ALA A 230 8.11 22.96 7.38
C ALA A 230 7.03 23.64 6.53
N ASP A 231 7.11 24.96 6.32
CA ASP A 231 6.20 25.69 5.43
C ASP A 231 6.36 25.25 3.97
N LYS A 232 7.61 25.09 3.50
CA LYS A 232 7.88 24.57 2.15
C LYS A 232 7.37 23.13 1.97
N PHE A 233 7.54 22.29 2.98
CA PHE A 233 6.95 20.94 3.02
C PHE A 233 5.44 21.00 2.82
N LYS A 234 4.75 21.80 3.64
CA LYS A 234 3.29 21.93 3.61
C LYS A 234 2.82 22.45 2.26
N GLU A 235 3.43 23.51 1.75
CA GLU A 235 3.09 24.10 0.45
C GLU A 235 3.24 23.07 -0.68
N LYS A 236 4.38 22.36 -0.71
CA LYS A 236 4.65 21.33 -1.71
C LYS A 236 3.63 20.19 -1.65
N TYR A 237 3.26 19.75 -0.45
CA TYR A 237 2.26 18.69 -0.29
C TYR A 237 0.84 19.14 -0.69
N ILE A 238 0.42 20.35 -0.31
CA ILE A 238 -0.88 20.91 -0.73
C ILE A 238 -0.94 21.03 -2.26
N ASN A 239 0.12 21.50 -2.90
CA ASN A 239 0.22 21.57 -4.35
C ASN A 239 0.10 20.16 -4.99
N ARG A 240 0.71 19.15 -4.37
CA ARG A 240 0.57 17.75 -4.81
C ARG A 240 -0.88 17.25 -4.70
N LEU A 241 -1.59 17.54 -3.61
CA LEU A 241 -2.99 17.16 -3.45
C LEU A 241 -3.89 17.84 -4.50
N ASN A 242 -3.67 19.13 -4.76
CA ASN A 242 -4.39 19.88 -5.79
C ASN A 242 -4.17 19.31 -7.20
N GLU A 243 -2.97 18.84 -7.49
CA GLU A 243 -2.66 18.16 -8.76
C GLU A 243 -3.38 16.81 -8.86
N LEU A 244 -3.34 16.01 -7.79
CA LEU A 244 -4.00 14.69 -7.74
C LEU A 244 -5.53 14.79 -7.81
N ALA A 245 -6.13 15.91 -7.40
CA ALA A 245 -7.55 16.18 -7.61
C ALA A 245 -7.91 16.29 -9.11
N LYS A 246 -7.00 16.86 -9.92
CA LYS A 246 -7.18 17.05 -11.36
C LYS A 246 -6.74 15.82 -12.16
N ASN A 247 -5.60 15.26 -11.80
CA ASN A 247 -4.89 14.20 -12.51
C ASN A 247 -4.56 13.05 -11.52
N PRO A 248 -5.55 12.25 -11.10
CA PRO A 248 -5.37 11.25 -10.05
C PRO A 248 -4.37 10.15 -10.43
N CYS A 249 -4.23 9.84 -11.72
CA CYS A 249 -3.28 8.83 -12.20
C CYS A 249 -1.87 9.38 -12.49
N ALA A 250 -1.61 10.68 -12.25
CA ALA A 250 -0.33 11.30 -12.55
C ALA A 250 0.83 10.57 -11.85
N TYR A 251 0.58 10.02 -10.67
CA TYR A 251 1.58 9.29 -9.90
C TYR A 251 1.27 7.80 -9.79
N GLY A 252 0.72 7.19 -10.85
CA GLY A 252 0.27 5.80 -10.83
C GLY A 252 -1.10 5.66 -10.20
N SER A 253 -1.46 4.46 -9.72
CA SER A 253 -2.69 4.27 -8.96
C SER A 253 -2.64 5.10 -7.68
N LEU A 254 -3.67 5.94 -7.49
CA LEU A 254 -3.80 6.78 -6.32
C LEU A 254 -4.47 5.98 -5.21
N THR A 255 -3.79 5.83 -4.09
CA THR A 255 -4.29 5.12 -2.91
C THR A 255 -4.00 5.91 -1.64
N VAL A 256 -4.69 5.58 -0.54
CA VAL A 256 -4.42 6.19 0.78
C VAL A 256 -2.94 6.01 1.16
N ARG A 257 -2.40 4.80 0.97
CA ARG A 257 -0.98 4.49 1.18
C ARG A 257 -0.07 5.40 0.36
N SER A 258 -0.33 5.59 -0.94
CA SER A 258 0.51 6.46 -1.78
C SER A 258 0.54 7.93 -1.31
N LEU A 259 -0.58 8.42 -0.75
CA LEU A 259 -0.67 9.76 -0.18
C LEU A 259 0.15 9.87 1.11
N LEU A 260 0.03 8.88 2.00
CA LEU A 260 0.77 8.83 3.26
C LEU A 260 2.28 8.62 3.04
N ASP A 261 2.67 7.75 2.10
CA ASP A 261 4.07 7.56 1.69
C ASP A 261 4.68 8.88 1.18
N THR A 262 3.89 9.65 0.41
CA THR A 262 4.33 10.96 -0.11
C THR A 262 4.62 11.96 1.02
N ILE A 263 3.85 11.95 2.11
CA ILE A 263 4.12 12.80 3.29
C ILE A 263 5.49 12.46 3.88
N GLY A 264 5.75 11.17 4.15
CA GLY A 264 7.02 10.73 4.73
C GLY A 264 8.22 11.07 3.84
N GLN A 265 8.06 10.92 2.53
CA GLN A 265 9.10 11.26 1.56
C GLN A 265 9.36 12.78 1.49
N PHE A 266 8.33 13.62 1.53
CA PHE A 266 8.52 15.07 1.59
C PHE A 266 9.15 15.51 2.91
N LEU A 267 8.73 14.97 4.06
CA LEU A 267 9.39 15.27 5.34
C LEU A 267 10.89 14.99 5.27
N LYS A 268 11.28 13.83 4.72
CA LYS A 268 12.69 13.47 4.51
C LYS A 268 13.41 14.44 3.57
N GLU A 269 12.79 14.84 2.47
CA GLU A 269 13.34 15.84 1.53
C GLU A 269 13.62 17.17 2.23
N PHE A 270 12.72 17.60 3.12
CA PHE A 270 12.88 18.80 3.93
C PHE A 270 13.65 18.56 5.23
N MET A 271 14.47 17.51 5.32
CA MET A 271 15.38 17.21 6.44
C MET A 271 14.69 16.94 7.79
N PHE A 272 13.46 16.42 7.73
CA PHE A 272 12.71 15.91 8.87
C PHE A 272 12.67 14.37 8.81
N THR A 273 13.65 13.72 9.41
CA THR A 273 13.84 12.26 9.30
C THR A 273 12.92 11.45 10.22
N ASP A 274 12.70 11.91 11.45
CA ASP A 274 11.70 11.34 12.38
C ASP A 274 11.14 12.44 13.30
N PRO A 275 10.13 13.20 12.83
CA PRO A 275 9.47 14.24 13.62
C PRO A 275 8.81 13.76 14.91
N TYR A 276 8.56 12.46 15.03
CA TYR A 276 7.78 11.88 16.12
C TYR A 276 8.65 11.22 17.17
N SER A 277 9.96 11.11 16.95
CA SER A 277 10.91 10.46 17.86
C SER A 277 10.76 10.90 19.33
N GLN A 278 10.73 12.20 19.63
CA GLN A 278 10.57 12.67 21.01
C GLN A 278 9.17 12.40 21.57
N LEU A 279 8.12 12.52 20.74
CA LEU A 279 6.74 12.23 21.14
C LEU A 279 6.59 10.74 21.50
N LYS A 280 7.02 9.85 20.59
CA LYS A 280 7.06 8.40 20.82
C LYS A 280 7.79 8.06 22.11
N GLN A 281 8.93 8.68 22.38
CA GLN A 281 9.68 8.45 23.62
C GLN A 281 8.87 8.88 24.85
N SER A 282 8.28 10.08 24.84
CA SER A 282 7.46 10.60 25.94
C SER A 282 6.25 9.70 26.22
N GLU A 283 5.52 9.30 25.18
CA GLU A 283 4.37 8.41 25.28
C GLU A 283 4.76 7.01 25.78
N ASN A 284 5.92 6.50 25.33
CA ASN A 284 6.46 5.23 25.82
C ASN A 284 6.77 5.30 27.33
N GLU A 285 7.41 6.38 27.80
CA GLU A 285 7.67 6.58 29.23
C GLU A 285 6.37 6.62 30.05
N ALA A 286 5.41 7.42 29.61
CA ALA A 286 4.12 7.56 30.28
C ALA A 286 3.38 6.21 30.36
N SER A 287 3.40 5.44 29.27
CA SER A 287 2.71 4.14 29.19
C SER A 287 3.40 3.06 30.02
N LEU A 288 4.73 3.06 30.11
CA LEU A 288 5.47 2.12 30.95
C LEU A 288 5.12 2.27 32.44
N LEU A 289 4.83 3.50 32.90
CA LEU A 289 4.41 3.74 34.29
C LEU A 289 3.06 3.07 34.62
N LEU A 290 2.19 2.90 33.62
CA LEU A 290 0.85 2.33 33.78
C LEU A 290 0.81 0.81 33.57
N LEU A 291 1.85 0.23 32.95
CA LEU A 291 1.84 -1.16 32.52
C LEU A 291 1.62 -2.16 33.67
N VAL A 292 2.30 -1.97 34.80
CA VAL A 292 2.23 -2.91 35.94
C VAL A 292 0.81 -2.96 36.51
N GLU A 293 0.16 -1.80 36.65
CA GLU A 293 -1.22 -1.70 37.12
C GLU A 293 -2.18 -2.35 36.12
N ARG A 294 -2.03 -2.05 34.83
CA ARG A 294 -2.83 -2.65 33.76
C ARG A 294 -2.75 -4.19 33.75
N LEU A 295 -1.55 -4.75 33.93
CA LEU A 295 -1.37 -6.20 33.99
C LEU A 295 -2.03 -6.81 35.23
N ARG A 296 -1.98 -6.13 36.38
CA ARG A 296 -2.65 -6.58 37.61
C ARG A 296 -4.16 -6.62 37.44
N GLU A 297 -4.75 -5.56 36.89
CA GLU A 297 -6.19 -5.50 36.61
C GLU A 297 -6.63 -6.66 35.72
N LEU A 298 -5.86 -6.96 34.66
CA LEU A 298 -6.14 -8.07 33.76
C LEU A 298 -6.06 -9.43 34.45
N ASP A 299 -5.14 -9.61 35.41
CA ASP A 299 -4.98 -10.86 36.15
C ASP A 299 -6.11 -11.12 37.16
N GLU A 300 -6.80 -10.07 37.61
CA GLU A 300 -7.94 -10.16 38.52
C GLU A 300 -9.25 -10.56 37.83
N LEU A 301 -9.33 -10.37 36.50
CA LEU A 301 -10.50 -10.71 35.70
C LEU A 301 -10.62 -12.22 35.44
N ASN A 302 -11.86 -12.69 35.29
CA ASN A 302 -12.08 -14.04 34.79
C ASN A 302 -11.65 -14.15 33.31
N TRP A 303 -11.50 -15.36 32.79
CA TRP A 303 -10.91 -15.58 31.46
C TRP A 303 -11.63 -14.82 30.34
N GLU A 304 -12.96 -14.86 30.30
CA GLU A 304 -13.74 -14.25 29.22
C GLU A 304 -13.72 -12.71 29.30
N GLU A 305 -13.89 -12.17 30.51
CA GLU A 305 -13.76 -10.73 30.79
C GLU A 305 -12.36 -10.22 30.45
N ARG A 306 -11.33 -11.01 30.78
CA ARG A 306 -9.94 -10.70 30.49
C ARG A 306 -9.69 -10.66 28.98
N GLN A 307 -10.19 -11.63 28.21
CA GLN A 307 -10.06 -11.61 26.75
C GLN A 307 -10.70 -10.36 26.15
N LEU A 308 -11.90 -9.98 26.61
CA LEU A 308 -12.57 -8.77 26.12
C LEU A 308 -11.79 -7.51 26.51
N SER A 309 -11.28 -7.43 27.73
CA SER A 309 -10.48 -6.29 28.20
C SER A 309 -9.16 -6.16 27.43
N ILE A 310 -8.51 -7.27 27.09
CA ILE A 310 -7.30 -7.27 26.25
C ILE A 310 -7.62 -6.74 24.85
N VAL A 311 -8.68 -7.24 24.21
CA VAL A 311 -9.08 -6.79 22.87
C VAL A 311 -9.47 -5.31 22.88
N LYS A 312 -10.25 -4.87 23.88
CA LYS A 312 -10.54 -3.44 24.08
C LYS A 312 -9.26 -2.63 24.30
N GLY A 313 -8.24 -3.19 24.97
CA GLY A 313 -6.94 -2.53 25.14
C GLY A 313 -6.21 -2.31 23.82
N VAL A 314 -6.20 -3.30 22.91
CA VAL A 314 -5.63 -3.15 21.56
C VAL A 314 -6.40 -2.09 20.75
N LEU A 315 -7.74 -2.09 20.84
CA LEU A 315 -8.57 -1.06 20.19
C LEU A 315 -8.34 0.34 20.78
N ALA A 316 -8.18 0.45 22.10
CA ALA A 316 -7.98 1.72 22.81
C ALA A 316 -6.63 2.37 22.47
N GLY A 317 -5.60 1.55 22.26
CA GLY A 317 -4.31 1.98 21.73
C GLY A 317 -4.43 2.82 20.46
N ASN A 318 -5.31 2.37 19.58
CA ASN A 318 -5.60 2.99 18.28
C ASN A 318 -6.55 4.19 18.35
N VAL A 319 -7.17 4.47 19.49
CA VAL A 319 -8.05 5.66 19.65
C VAL A 319 -7.25 6.96 19.60
N PHE A 320 -5.95 6.90 19.91
CA PHE A 320 -5.03 8.02 19.83
C PHE A 320 -4.58 8.34 18.39
N ASP A 321 -5.06 7.59 17.39
CA ASP A 321 -4.69 7.73 15.99
C ASP A 321 -5.35 8.95 15.28
N TRP A 322 -4.69 9.41 14.21
CA TRP A 322 -4.70 10.68 13.49
C TRP A 322 -6.01 11.12 12.81
N GLY A 323 -7.17 10.69 13.30
CA GLY A 323 -8.44 10.89 12.59
C GLY A 323 -9.67 11.12 13.45
N ALA A 324 -9.67 10.74 14.72
CA ALA A 324 -10.86 10.92 15.56
C ALA A 324 -11.00 12.39 15.96
N ARG A 325 -11.63 13.21 15.10
CA ARG A 325 -12.07 14.58 15.44
C ARG A 325 -12.81 14.65 16.78
N GLU A 326 -13.48 13.56 17.15
CA GLU A 326 -14.18 13.40 18.42
C GLU A 326 -13.25 13.39 19.64
N VAL A 327 -12.02 12.88 19.47
CA VAL A 327 -11.04 12.70 20.55
C VAL A 327 -10.02 13.84 20.58
N GLU A 328 -9.90 14.61 19.50
CA GLU A 328 -9.04 15.80 19.41
C GLU A 328 -9.34 16.83 20.52
N HIS A 329 -10.62 17.18 20.70
CA HIS A 329 -11.04 18.08 21.78
C HIS A 329 -10.79 17.53 23.19
N ILE A 330 -10.70 16.21 23.32
CA ILE A 330 -10.50 15.54 24.61
C ILE A 330 -8.99 15.44 24.92
N LEU A 331 -8.16 15.17 23.91
CA LEU A 331 -6.70 15.16 24.01
C LEU A 331 -6.13 16.56 24.31
N GLU A 332 -6.71 17.61 23.72
CA GLU A 332 -6.34 19.01 24.00
C GLU A 332 -6.57 19.43 25.46
N SER A 333 -7.43 18.73 26.21
CA SER A 333 -7.71 19.02 27.62
C SER A 333 -6.62 18.53 28.59
N GLY A 334 -5.68 17.71 28.12
CA GLY A 334 -4.57 17.17 28.92
C GLY A 334 -4.97 16.15 30.01
N GLN A 335 -6.25 15.74 30.06
CA GLN A 335 -6.79 14.81 31.07
C GLN A 335 -7.18 13.44 30.50
N PHE A 336 -6.97 13.19 29.20
CA PHE A 336 -7.37 11.95 28.55
C PHE A 336 -6.31 10.85 28.70
N GLY A 337 -6.64 9.80 29.47
CA GLY A 337 -5.77 8.65 29.69
C GLY A 337 -6.21 7.40 28.90
N PHE A 338 -5.42 6.33 29.00
CA PHE A 338 -5.73 5.04 28.38
C PHE A 338 -7.07 4.44 28.85
N SER A 339 -7.41 4.61 30.13
CA SER A 339 -8.71 4.17 30.67
C SER A 339 -9.87 4.93 30.04
N ASP A 340 -9.70 6.22 29.75
CA ASP A 340 -10.70 7.02 29.05
C ASP A 340 -10.85 6.56 27.60
N ALA A 341 -9.74 6.23 26.93
CA ALA A 341 -9.75 5.64 25.59
C ALA A 341 -10.46 4.28 25.54
N ILE A 342 -10.36 3.45 26.57
CA ILE A 342 -11.18 2.22 26.66
C ILE A 342 -12.67 2.56 26.76
N ASN A 343 -13.02 3.62 27.49
CA ASN A 343 -14.40 4.02 27.72
C ASN A 343 -15.05 4.69 26.49
N THR A 344 -14.26 5.19 25.52
CA THR A 344 -14.81 5.70 24.25
C THR A 344 -15.17 4.58 23.28
N ILE A 345 -14.66 3.36 23.47
CA ILE A 345 -15.00 2.21 22.63
C ILE A 345 -16.46 1.85 22.84
N GLN A 346 -17.20 1.82 21.74
CA GLN A 346 -18.61 1.44 21.73
C GLN A 346 -18.83 0.02 22.27
N ASP A 347 -19.98 -0.17 22.91
CA ASP A 347 -20.42 -1.49 23.31
C ASP A 347 -20.70 -2.37 22.10
N ARG A 348 -20.52 -3.68 22.30
CA ARG A 348 -20.76 -4.69 21.27
C ARG A 348 -22.26 -4.81 20.95
N PRO A 349 -22.65 -5.19 19.72
CA PRO A 349 -21.78 -5.63 18.64
C PRO A 349 -21.05 -4.47 17.96
N TRP A 350 -19.76 -4.67 17.67
CA TRP A 350 -19.03 -3.79 16.76
C TRP A 350 -19.51 -4.03 15.32
N LEU A 351 -19.19 -3.13 14.39
CA LEU A 351 -19.66 -3.21 12.99
C LEU A 351 -19.33 -4.56 12.35
N ILE A 352 -18.07 -4.94 12.48
CA ILE A 352 -17.59 -6.27 12.23
C ILE A 352 -17.09 -6.73 13.59
N ASP A 353 -17.61 -7.85 14.06
CA ASP A 353 -17.41 -8.33 15.43
C ASP A 353 -17.35 -9.86 15.41
N ASP A 354 -16.16 -10.38 15.20
CA ASP A 354 -15.88 -11.81 15.25
C ASP A 354 -15.31 -12.23 16.62
N PHE A 355 -15.47 -11.40 17.66
CA PHE A 355 -14.88 -11.66 18.98
C PHE A 355 -15.39 -12.97 19.60
N ASN A 356 -16.68 -13.28 19.44
CA ASN A 356 -17.22 -14.55 19.94
C ASN A 356 -16.61 -15.76 19.20
N THR A 357 -16.41 -15.64 17.89
CA THR A 357 -15.75 -16.66 17.07
C THR A 357 -14.31 -16.88 17.54
N TRP A 358 -13.59 -15.80 17.85
CA TRP A 358 -12.26 -15.89 18.44
C TRP A 358 -12.22 -16.56 19.80
N LEU A 359 -13.13 -16.21 20.71
CA LEU A 359 -13.22 -16.89 22.00
C LEU A 359 -13.45 -18.38 21.82
N GLN A 360 -14.38 -18.76 20.93
CA GLN A 360 -14.66 -20.15 20.64
C GLN A 360 -13.41 -20.86 20.12
N CYS A 361 -12.70 -20.29 19.15
CA CYS A 361 -11.46 -20.86 18.62
C CYS A 361 -10.37 -20.99 19.70
N ARG A 362 -10.21 -19.98 20.54
CA ARG A 362 -9.25 -19.99 21.67
C ARG A 362 -9.60 -21.05 22.72
N GLN A 363 -10.86 -21.43 22.86
CA GLN A 363 -11.31 -22.49 23.78
C GLN A 363 -11.25 -23.89 23.17
N SER A 364 -11.62 -24.04 21.90
CA SER A 364 -11.79 -25.35 21.27
C SER A 364 -10.55 -25.88 20.57
N SER A 365 -9.63 -25.01 20.18
CA SER A 365 -8.44 -25.36 19.39
C SER A 365 -7.19 -25.41 20.26
N PRO A 366 -6.15 -26.18 19.87
CA PRO A 366 -4.84 -26.06 20.50
C PRO A 366 -4.30 -24.63 20.36
N PRO A 367 -3.38 -24.21 21.25
CA PRO A 367 -2.67 -22.94 21.08
C PRO A 367 -1.98 -22.86 19.71
N TYR A 368 -1.98 -21.66 19.12
CA TYR A 368 -1.23 -21.38 17.91
C TYR A 368 0.25 -21.73 18.09
N LYS A 369 0.87 -22.29 17.05
CA LYS A 369 2.31 -22.57 17.06
C LYS A 369 3.10 -21.27 17.13
N CYS A 370 2.76 -20.32 16.25
CA CYS A 370 3.45 -19.05 16.15
C CYS A 370 2.56 -17.94 15.59
N ALA A 371 2.40 -16.86 16.35
CA ALA A 371 1.70 -15.66 15.95
C ALA A 371 2.67 -14.60 15.43
N ALA A 372 2.38 -13.99 14.28
CA ALA A 372 3.08 -12.84 13.74
C ALA A 372 2.21 -11.59 13.92
N ILE A 373 2.68 -10.60 14.67
CA ILE A 373 1.93 -9.39 15.00
C ILE A 373 2.62 -8.20 14.35
N PHE A 374 1.94 -7.49 13.47
CA PHE A 374 2.41 -6.25 12.84
C PHE A 374 1.85 -5.06 13.61
N CYS A 375 2.69 -4.42 14.42
CA CYS A 375 2.31 -3.28 15.26
C CYS A 375 2.17 -1.99 14.47
N ASP A 376 1.29 -1.12 14.95
CA ASP A 376 1.05 0.25 14.52
C ASP A 376 1.86 1.23 15.36
N ASN A 377 1.31 1.76 16.47
CA ASN A 377 1.80 2.97 17.14
C ASN A 377 2.65 2.70 18.38
N SER A 378 3.55 3.65 18.67
CA SER A 378 4.27 3.73 19.94
C SER A 378 3.33 4.13 21.10
N GLY A 379 3.85 4.11 22.32
CA GLY A 379 3.11 4.55 23.49
C GLY A 379 2.09 3.53 23.96
N ALA A 380 0.88 4.02 24.28
CA ALA A 380 -0.16 3.24 24.94
C ALA A 380 -0.62 2.05 24.08
N ASP A 381 -0.58 2.21 22.76
CA ASP A 381 -0.97 1.17 21.81
C ASP A 381 -0.12 -0.10 21.98
N ILE A 382 1.17 0.00 21.68
CA ILE A 382 2.04 -1.16 21.85
C ILE A 382 2.19 -1.59 23.32
N ILE A 383 2.32 -0.65 24.27
CA ILE A 383 2.63 -0.95 25.68
C ILE A 383 1.44 -1.47 26.46
N LEU A 384 0.28 -0.84 26.35
CA LEU A 384 -0.92 -1.15 27.15
C LEU A 384 -1.96 -1.98 26.39
N GLY A 385 -1.85 -2.05 25.06
CA GLY A 385 -2.65 -2.92 24.19
C GLY A 385 -1.90 -4.19 23.78
N ILE A 386 -0.89 -4.05 22.91
CA ILE A 386 -0.24 -5.19 22.25
C ILE A 386 0.57 -6.06 23.23
N PHE A 387 1.36 -5.50 24.14
CA PHE A 387 2.14 -6.32 25.08
C PHE A 387 1.27 -7.18 26.02
N PRO A 388 0.16 -6.67 26.59
CA PRO A 388 -0.80 -7.52 27.29
C PRO A 388 -1.41 -8.61 26.42
N PHE A 389 -1.72 -8.33 25.15
CA PHE A 389 -2.18 -9.34 24.21
C PHE A 389 -1.12 -10.42 23.93
N ILE A 390 0.14 -10.02 23.73
CA ILE A 390 1.29 -10.93 23.58
C ILE A 390 1.44 -11.80 24.82
N ARG A 391 1.35 -11.21 26.03
CA ARG A 391 1.46 -11.95 27.30
C ARG A 391 0.41 -13.05 27.38
N ASP A 392 -0.83 -12.79 26.98
CA ASP A 392 -1.89 -13.81 26.96
C ASP A 392 -1.64 -14.94 25.93
N LEU A 393 -1.08 -14.63 24.76
CA LEU A 393 -0.64 -15.65 23.80
C LEU A 393 0.50 -16.51 24.36
N LEU A 394 1.51 -15.87 24.97
CA LEU A 394 2.65 -16.56 25.58
C LEU A 394 2.24 -17.48 26.72
N TYR A 395 1.25 -17.10 27.53
CA TYR A 395 0.71 -17.96 28.59
C TYR A 395 0.13 -19.27 28.06
N ASN A 396 -0.41 -19.25 26.85
CA ASN A 396 -0.94 -20.45 26.20
C ASN A 396 0.14 -21.24 25.44
N GLY A 397 1.41 -20.82 25.50
CA GLY A 397 2.52 -21.52 24.85
C GLY A 397 2.80 -21.10 23.41
N THR A 398 2.05 -20.13 22.88
CA THR A 398 2.25 -19.60 21.53
C THR A 398 3.61 -18.90 21.43
N LYS A 399 4.37 -19.16 20.36
CA LYS A 399 5.54 -18.32 20.00
C LYS A 399 5.05 -17.03 19.35
N VAL A 400 5.69 -15.91 19.60
CA VAL A 400 5.30 -14.62 19.04
C VAL A 400 6.45 -13.98 18.28
N ILE A 401 6.18 -13.55 17.04
CA ILE A 401 7.03 -12.70 16.22
C ILE A 401 6.40 -11.31 16.23
N LEU A 402 7.06 -10.36 16.88
CA LEU A 402 6.62 -8.97 16.95
C LEU A 402 7.31 -8.15 15.85
N CYS A 403 6.52 -7.67 14.88
CA CYS A 403 6.99 -7.02 13.68
C CYS A 403 6.77 -5.50 13.77
N ALA A 404 7.82 -4.72 13.52
CA ALA A 404 7.79 -3.26 13.54
C ALA A 404 8.43 -2.68 12.28
N ASN A 405 8.16 -1.41 11.98
CA ASN A 405 8.70 -0.76 10.79
C ASN A 405 10.23 -0.67 10.84
N SER A 406 10.88 -0.81 9.68
CA SER A 406 12.34 -0.62 9.57
C SER A 406 12.71 0.87 9.58
N ARG A 407 11.78 1.75 9.19
CA ARG A 407 11.99 3.20 9.05
C ARG A 407 10.87 3.98 9.73
N PRO A 408 11.13 5.23 10.17
CA PRO A 408 10.10 6.09 10.72
C PRO A 408 8.93 6.31 9.77
N SER A 409 7.73 6.30 10.33
CA SER A 409 6.50 6.70 9.67
C SER A 409 5.55 7.17 10.75
N LEU A 410 5.23 8.46 10.77
CA LEU A 410 4.42 9.06 11.83
C LEU A 410 4.91 8.60 13.23
N ASN A 411 4.00 8.24 14.13
CA ASN A 411 4.28 7.71 15.46
C ASN A 411 4.39 6.17 15.51
N ASP A 412 4.47 5.50 14.36
CA ASP A 412 4.63 4.05 14.29
C ASP A 412 5.86 3.57 15.06
N VAL A 413 5.77 2.36 15.60
CA VAL A 413 6.90 1.69 16.24
C VAL A 413 7.96 1.30 15.21
N ILE A 414 9.22 1.67 15.49
CA ILE A 414 10.37 1.29 14.68
C ILE A 414 11.11 0.12 15.36
N TYR A 415 11.60 -0.84 14.57
CA TYR A 415 12.34 -2.02 15.03
C TYR A 415 13.46 -1.71 16.03
N ASN A 416 14.30 -0.70 15.74
CA ASN A 416 15.40 -0.33 16.62
C ASN A 416 14.91 0.21 17.98
N GLU A 417 13.83 0.99 17.97
CA GLU A 417 13.19 1.51 19.17
C GLU A 417 12.52 0.38 19.96
N LEU A 418 11.85 -0.53 19.27
CA LEU A 418 11.19 -1.69 19.86
C LEU A 418 12.17 -2.63 20.57
N ASN A 419 13.37 -2.83 20.02
CA ASN A 419 14.41 -3.61 20.68
C ASN A 419 14.85 -3.03 22.04
N ILE A 420 14.73 -1.72 22.22
CA ILE A 420 15.00 -1.05 23.50
C ILE A 420 13.75 -1.16 24.39
N LEU A 421 12.58 -0.84 23.84
CA LEU A 421 11.31 -0.84 24.56
C LEU A 421 11.00 -2.23 25.16
N VAL A 422 11.19 -3.30 24.40
CA VAL A 422 10.89 -4.67 24.85
C VAL A 422 11.70 -5.06 26.09
N LYS A 423 12.95 -4.57 26.22
CA LYS A 423 13.79 -4.82 27.41
C LYS A 423 13.23 -4.10 28.64
N ARG A 424 12.66 -2.91 28.44
CA ARG A 424 12.01 -2.15 29.52
C ARG A 424 10.71 -2.81 29.94
N VAL A 425 9.89 -3.25 28.98
CA VAL A 425 8.69 -4.05 29.26
C VAL A 425 9.05 -5.35 29.98
N ALA A 426 10.09 -6.06 29.56
CA ALA A 426 10.58 -7.27 30.22
C ALA A 426 10.97 -7.03 31.69
N SER A 427 11.57 -5.87 32.00
CA SER A 427 11.90 -5.52 33.38
C SER A 427 10.68 -5.33 34.30
N LEU A 428 9.51 -5.07 33.70
CA LEU A 428 8.23 -4.87 34.40
C LEU A 428 7.32 -6.11 34.33
N CYS A 429 7.53 -7.01 33.38
CA CYS A 429 6.72 -8.20 33.14
C CYS A 429 7.59 -9.46 33.04
N PRO A 430 7.66 -10.28 34.11
CA PRO A 430 8.48 -11.49 34.16
C PRO A 430 8.17 -12.52 33.07
N GLU A 431 6.94 -12.55 32.56
CA GLU A 431 6.55 -13.43 31.46
C GLU A 431 7.21 -13.04 30.15
N ILE A 432 7.24 -11.74 29.85
CA ILE A 432 7.89 -11.20 28.65
C ILE A 432 9.40 -11.42 28.74
N ASP A 433 10.01 -11.20 29.91
CA ASP A 433 11.43 -11.47 30.16
C ASP A 433 11.79 -12.95 29.90
N LYS A 434 11.03 -13.88 30.48
CA LYS A 434 11.21 -15.32 30.26
C LYS A 434 11.02 -15.71 28.79
N ALA A 435 10.03 -15.13 28.12
CA ALA A 435 9.74 -15.42 26.72
C ALA A 435 10.85 -14.93 25.79
N LEU A 436 11.41 -13.75 26.05
CA LEU A 436 12.60 -13.23 25.34
C LEU A 436 13.81 -14.14 25.56
N ALA A 437 14.11 -14.49 26.81
CA ALA A 437 15.27 -15.32 27.16
C ALA A 437 15.21 -16.71 26.51
N LYS A 438 14.00 -17.27 26.32
CA LYS A 438 13.77 -18.56 25.66
C LYS A 438 13.62 -18.47 24.14
N GLY A 439 13.62 -17.26 23.56
CA GLY A 439 13.32 -17.04 22.14
C GLY A 439 11.88 -17.40 21.76
N GLN A 440 10.95 -17.38 22.73
CA GLN A 440 9.52 -17.53 22.48
C GLN A 440 8.88 -16.21 22.02
N LEU A 441 9.43 -15.07 22.42
CA LEU A 441 9.13 -13.76 21.82
C LEU A 441 10.35 -13.31 21.00
N VAL A 442 10.15 -13.02 19.72
CA VAL A 442 11.20 -12.58 18.78
C VAL A 442 10.75 -11.29 18.11
N ILE A 443 11.64 -10.31 18.01
CA ILE A 443 11.35 -9.00 17.43
C ILE A 443 11.98 -8.99 16.05
N MET A 444 11.22 -8.57 15.04
CA MET A 444 11.65 -8.53 13.65
C MET A 444 11.32 -7.18 13.03
N GLU A 445 12.16 -6.73 12.11
CA GLU A 445 11.84 -5.59 11.26
C GLU A 445 10.97 -6.04 10.08
N SER A 446 10.06 -5.18 9.64
CA SER A 446 9.14 -5.49 8.55
C SER A 446 9.69 -5.17 7.16
N GLY A 447 10.74 -4.34 7.06
CA GLY A 447 11.22 -3.75 5.80
C GLY A 447 10.49 -2.46 5.39
N GLN A 448 9.39 -2.13 6.07
CA GLN A 448 8.51 -1.02 5.71
C GLN A 448 8.93 0.31 6.34
N GLY A 449 8.47 1.39 5.71
CA GLY A 449 8.62 2.78 6.18
C GLY A 449 7.37 3.59 5.84
N SER A 450 6.21 2.95 6.00
CA SER A 450 4.88 3.44 5.64
C SER A 450 3.95 3.15 6.83
N PRO A 451 2.92 3.98 7.08
CA PRO A 451 1.90 3.66 8.06
C PRO A 451 0.96 2.56 7.56
N CYS A 452 1.07 2.19 6.28
CA CYS A 452 0.39 1.08 5.67
C CYS A 452 1.34 -0.12 5.46
N LEU A 453 0.78 -1.29 5.21
CA LEU A 453 1.55 -2.54 5.10
C LEU A 453 1.33 -3.22 3.74
N ASP A 454 2.37 -3.24 2.91
CA ASP A 454 2.39 -4.02 1.68
C ASP A 454 3.06 -5.38 1.90
N LEU A 455 2.25 -6.43 2.04
CA LEU A 455 2.73 -7.78 2.29
C LEU A 455 3.40 -8.44 1.07
N ARG A 456 3.48 -7.77 -0.09
CA ARG A 456 4.37 -8.21 -1.19
C ARG A 456 5.83 -7.96 -0.88
N LEU A 457 6.11 -7.06 0.07
CA LEU A 457 7.43 -6.49 0.29
C LEU A 457 7.77 -6.49 1.79
N ILE A 458 8.04 -7.66 2.38
CA ILE A 458 8.52 -7.76 3.76
C ILE A 458 10.00 -8.12 3.81
N ASP A 459 10.69 -7.76 4.90
CA ASP A 459 12.09 -8.12 5.11
C ASP A 459 12.32 -9.64 4.93
N LYS A 460 13.41 -10.00 4.25
CA LYS A 460 13.78 -11.39 3.98
C LYS A 460 13.95 -12.22 5.25
N ASN A 461 14.56 -11.67 6.30
CA ASN A 461 14.74 -12.40 7.56
C ASN A 461 13.39 -12.62 8.24
N LEU A 462 12.49 -11.63 8.20
CA LEU A 462 11.11 -11.82 8.66
C LEU A 462 10.41 -12.94 7.87
N ALA A 463 10.45 -12.92 6.53
CA ALA A 463 9.87 -13.98 5.70
C ALA A 463 10.44 -15.37 6.04
N ASN A 464 11.75 -15.46 6.29
CA ASN A 464 12.40 -16.71 6.67
C ASN A 464 11.99 -17.18 8.07
N ILE A 465 11.87 -16.27 9.04
CA ILE A 465 11.44 -16.58 10.40
C ILE A 465 9.98 -17.03 10.45
N LEU A 466 9.09 -16.39 9.67
CA LEU A 466 7.69 -16.82 9.52
C LEU A 466 7.59 -18.27 9.03
N ARG A 467 8.38 -18.65 8.02
CA ARG A 467 8.44 -20.04 7.52
C ARG A 467 9.04 -20.98 8.56
N LYS A 468 10.18 -20.59 9.16
CA LYS A 468 10.92 -21.41 10.12
C LYS A 468 10.08 -21.78 11.34
N TYR A 469 9.26 -20.85 11.83
CA TYR A 469 8.41 -21.06 13.00
C TYR A 469 7.00 -21.51 12.65
N GLU A 470 6.72 -21.79 11.37
CA GLU A 470 5.41 -22.24 10.89
C GLU A 470 4.29 -21.33 11.41
N ALA A 471 4.43 -20.01 11.20
CA ALA A 471 3.46 -19.04 11.68
C ALA A 471 2.05 -19.38 11.16
N ASP A 472 1.13 -19.53 12.10
CA ASP A 472 -0.23 -20.01 11.89
C ASP A 472 -1.31 -19.02 12.39
N LEU A 473 -0.87 -17.86 12.89
CA LEU A 473 -1.71 -16.69 13.12
C LEU A 473 -0.99 -15.42 12.64
N ILE A 474 -1.66 -14.59 11.84
CA ILE A 474 -1.22 -13.22 11.53
C ILE A 474 -2.16 -12.20 12.16
N VAL A 475 -1.59 -11.22 12.85
CA VAL A 475 -2.33 -10.11 13.46
C VAL A 475 -1.87 -8.82 12.81
N LEU A 476 -2.81 -8.12 12.18
CA LEU A 476 -2.62 -6.81 11.57
C LEU A 476 -3.36 -5.80 12.45
N GLU A 477 -2.61 -4.88 13.00
CA GLU A 477 -3.10 -3.91 13.96
C GLU A 477 -3.00 -2.49 13.37
N GLY A 478 -3.99 -1.65 13.64
CA GLY A 478 -4.07 -0.27 13.14
C GLY A 478 -4.81 -0.09 11.82
N MET A 479 -5.36 1.11 11.63
CA MET A 479 -6.15 1.45 10.42
C MET A 479 -5.31 1.33 9.15
N GLY A 480 -4.08 1.84 9.17
CA GLY A 480 -3.20 1.84 8.01
C GLY A 480 -2.90 0.42 7.51
N ARG A 481 -2.65 -0.52 8.42
CA ARG A 481 -2.21 -1.89 8.13
C ARG A 481 -3.34 -2.89 7.94
N ALA A 482 -4.51 -2.65 8.55
CA ALA A 482 -5.64 -3.59 8.52
C ALA A 482 -6.86 -3.10 7.72
N ILE A 483 -7.05 -1.78 7.58
CA ILE A 483 -8.20 -1.17 6.88
C ILE A 483 -7.80 -0.58 5.54
N HIS A 484 -6.89 0.40 5.54
CA HIS A 484 -6.44 1.06 4.32
C HIS A 484 -5.62 0.10 3.45
N THR A 485 -4.93 -0.83 4.10
CA THR A 485 -4.34 -1.99 3.46
C THR A 485 -4.77 -3.29 4.11
N ASN A 486 -4.68 -4.40 3.36
CA ASN A 486 -4.92 -5.78 3.80
C ASN A 486 -6.34 -6.15 4.21
N PHE A 487 -7.31 -5.25 4.12
CA PHE A 487 -8.69 -5.54 4.51
C PHE A 487 -9.25 -6.80 3.83
N HIS A 488 -9.04 -6.92 2.52
CA HIS A 488 -9.44 -8.08 1.71
C HIS A 488 -8.35 -9.14 1.55
N ALA A 489 -7.20 -8.98 2.20
CA ALA A 489 -6.11 -9.94 2.12
C ALA A 489 -6.56 -11.32 2.66
N SER A 490 -6.23 -12.36 1.89
CA SER A 490 -6.47 -13.75 2.22
C SER A 490 -5.16 -14.43 2.59
N PHE A 491 -5.19 -15.24 3.65
CA PHE A 491 -4.02 -15.88 4.23
C PHE A 491 -4.15 -17.40 4.18
N SER A 492 -3.02 -18.09 4.21
CA SER A 492 -2.92 -19.55 4.36
C SER A 492 -3.06 -20.00 5.83
N CYS A 493 -3.18 -19.04 6.75
CA CYS A 493 -3.33 -19.23 8.18
C CYS A 493 -4.50 -18.37 8.72
N ASP A 494 -4.78 -18.49 10.02
CA ASP A 494 -5.76 -17.62 10.66
C ASP A 494 -5.27 -16.17 10.68
N SER A 495 -6.21 -15.23 10.53
CA SER A 495 -5.89 -13.80 10.48
C SER A 495 -6.80 -12.97 11.38
N LEU A 496 -6.18 -12.04 12.10
CA LEU A 496 -6.84 -11.10 12.97
C LEU A 496 -6.53 -9.68 12.48
N LYS A 497 -7.57 -8.88 12.22
CA LYS A 497 -7.46 -7.51 11.72
C LYS A 497 -8.14 -6.57 12.71
N VAL A 498 -7.35 -5.83 13.48
CA VAL A 498 -7.82 -5.04 14.63
C VAL A 498 -7.54 -3.57 14.36
N ALA A 499 -8.59 -2.73 14.36
CA ALA A 499 -8.44 -1.29 14.19
C ALA A 499 -9.57 -0.56 14.90
N TYR A 500 -9.36 0.72 15.22
CA TYR A 500 -10.41 1.59 15.72
C TYR A 500 -10.69 2.68 14.69
N GLU A 501 -11.96 2.89 14.31
CA GLU A 501 -12.36 3.92 13.34
C GLU A 501 -13.66 4.61 13.77
N THR A 502 -13.65 5.93 13.91
CA THR A 502 -14.86 6.69 14.29
C THR A 502 -15.81 6.94 13.10
N LEU A 503 -17.12 6.82 13.32
CA LEU A 503 -18.26 6.99 12.39
C LEU A 503 -18.21 8.16 11.38
N HIS A 504 -17.40 9.21 11.61
CA HIS A 504 -17.35 10.38 10.72
C HIS A 504 -16.56 10.16 9.41
N PHE A 505 -15.86 9.04 9.24
CA PHE A 505 -15.19 8.64 7.99
C PHE A 505 -16.16 8.04 6.94
N SER A 506 -17.42 7.83 7.30
CA SER A 506 -18.42 7.18 6.43
C SER A 506 -19.10 8.16 5.46
N PHE A 507 -18.51 8.37 4.28
CA PHE A 507 -19.29 8.79 3.09
C PHE A 507 -19.27 7.77 1.94
N SER A 508 -18.65 6.61 2.16
CA SER A 508 -18.92 5.40 1.39
C SER A 508 -19.74 4.45 2.29
N PRO A 509 -20.78 3.74 1.80
CA PRO A 509 -21.64 2.88 2.61
C PRO A 509 -20.94 1.63 3.18
N ILE A 510 -19.61 1.64 3.30
CA ILE A 510 -18.80 0.45 3.52
C ILE A 510 -18.20 0.40 4.95
N PHE A 511 -17.94 1.52 5.65
CA PHE A 511 -17.22 1.46 6.94
C PHE A 511 -17.65 2.49 7.98
N PRO A 512 -18.32 2.07 9.06
CA PRO A 512 -18.17 2.68 10.38
C PRO A 512 -17.81 1.67 11.49
N PHE A 513 -16.60 1.75 12.09
CA PHE A 513 -15.98 0.84 13.10
C PHE A 513 -15.52 -0.52 12.55
N PHE A 514 -14.43 -1.11 13.07
CA PHE A 514 -13.97 -2.39 12.51
C PHE A 514 -13.27 -3.31 13.53
N PHE A 515 -13.82 -4.49 13.77
CA PHE A 515 -13.09 -5.59 14.41
C PHE A 515 -13.38 -6.91 13.68
N SER A 516 -12.60 -7.23 12.65
CA SER A 516 -12.77 -8.52 11.96
C SER A 516 -11.73 -9.54 12.39
N ILE A 517 -12.22 -10.71 12.76
CA ILE A 517 -11.44 -11.93 12.94
C ILE A 517 -11.83 -12.87 11.82
N LEU A 518 -11.10 -12.79 10.71
CA LEU A 518 -11.28 -13.67 9.57
C LEU A 518 -10.53 -14.98 9.82
N LEU A 519 -11.28 -15.97 10.31
CA LEU A 519 -10.82 -17.34 10.50
C LEU A 519 -11.15 -18.15 9.24
N PHE A 520 -10.14 -18.72 8.60
CA PHE A 520 -10.33 -19.68 7.52
C PHE A 520 -10.14 -21.09 8.09
N PRO A 521 -11.17 -21.95 8.11
CA PRO A 521 -10.92 -23.36 8.40
C PRO A 521 -10.04 -23.93 7.29
N LEU A 522 -8.88 -24.48 7.66
CA LEU A 522 -7.99 -25.27 6.81
C LEU A 522 -8.79 -26.44 6.17
N ALA A 523 -9.39 -26.19 5.02
CA ALA A 523 -9.75 -27.26 4.12
C ALA A 523 -8.46 -27.80 3.52
N PHE A 524 -8.20 -29.09 3.69
CA PHE A 524 -7.10 -29.82 3.06
C PHE A 524 -6.97 -29.47 1.57
N ILE A 525 -6.04 -28.59 1.22
CA ILE A 525 -5.65 -28.36 -0.17
C ILE A 525 -4.39 -29.19 -0.41
N SER A 526 -4.62 -30.30 -1.10
CA SER A 526 -3.57 -31.14 -1.67
C SER A 526 -2.69 -30.30 -2.59
N TYR A 527 -1.38 -30.37 -2.35
CA TYR A 527 -0.34 -29.78 -3.19
C TYR A 527 -0.53 -30.13 -4.67
N LYS A 528 -0.64 -29.09 -5.51
CA LYS A 528 -0.16 -29.12 -6.90
C LYS A 528 0.74 -27.91 -7.12
N ILE A 529 2.03 -28.11 -6.88
CA ILE A 529 3.07 -27.24 -7.40
C ILE A 529 3.13 -27.48 -8.91
N SER A 530 2.62 -26.54 -9.71
CA SER A 530 3.12 -26.23 -11.06
C SER A 530 2.29 -25.10 -11.69
N THR A 531 2.64 -23.85 -11.44
CA THR A 531 2.34 -22.75 -12.37
C THR A 531 3.55 -21.82 -12.40
N LEU A 532 4.42 -22.04 -13.39
CA LEU A 532 5.24 -20.95 -13.90
C LEU A 532 4.27 -19.94 -14.52
N SER A 533 4.07 -18.80 -13.87
CA SER A 533 3.42 -17.65 -14.48
C SER A 533 4.39 -17.08 -15.51
N PHE A 534 4.24 -17.51 -16.77
CA PHE A 534 4.97 -16.90 -17.87
C PHE A 534 4.42 -15.48 -18.09
N HIS A 535 5.30 -14.49 -18.10
CA HIS A 535 4.97 -13.11 -18.45
C HIS A 535 5.68 -12.77 -19.76
N CYS A 536 4.96 -12.18 -20.72
CA CYS A 536 5.56 -11.69 -21.95
C CYS A 536 5.96 -10.22 -21.78
N PHE A 537 7.25 -9.93 -21.96
CA PHE A 537 7.79 -8.57 -21.97
C PHE A 537 8.08 -8.14 -23.41
N PHE A 538 7.52 -6.99 -23.82
CA PHE A 538 7.83 -6.36 -25.09
C PHE A 538 8.58 -5.05 -24.85
N PHE A 539 9.86 -5.01 -25.25
CA PHE A 539 10.70 -3.82 -25.21
C PHE A 539 10.92 -3.27 -26.62
N PHE A 540 10.58 -2.00 -26.83
CA PHE A 540 10.81 -1.31 -28.11
C PHE A 540 12.04 -0.42 -28.02
N LYS A 541 13.09 -0.78 -28.76
CA LYS A 541 14.25 0.08 -29.03
C LYS A 541 14.08 0.59 -30.46
N ILE A 542 13.65 1.85 -30.60
CA ILE A 542 13.63 2.55 -31.90
C ILE A 542 14.97 3.27 -32.05
#